data_AF-A0A2M7I907-F1
#
_entry.id   AF-A0A2M7I907-F1
#
_cell.length_a   1.000
_cell.length_b   1.000
_cell.length_c   1.000
_cell.angle_alpha   90.00
_cell.angle_beta   90.00
_cell.angle_gamma   90.00
#
_symmetry.space_group_name_H-M   'P 1'
#
loop_
_entity.id
_entity.type
_entity.pdbx_description
1 polymer ?
#
loop_
_entity_poly.entity_id
_entity_poly.type
_entity_poly.pdbx_seq_one_letter_code
_entity_poly.pdbx_strand_id
1 'polypeptide(L)'
;MRNLPKDDPTLVTKARDRWYVPDPNKAGDLEKLREKALLKEFEEYKEVKKKLKVFRLEAVRAGFKKAWQERDYAVIVAVADKIPNNVLEEDPKLLMWYDQAVTRMGGE
;
A
#
# COMPACT_ATOMS: atom_id res chain seq x y z
N MET A 1 26.45 -34.18 -15.44
CA MET A 1 26.10 -33.99 -14.02
C MET A 1 26.03 -32.49 -13.74
N ARG A 2 24.81 -31.93 -13.74
CA ARG A 2 24.35 -30.73 -13.00
C ARG A 2 24.93 -29.35 -13.42
N ASN A 3 24.16 -28.27 -13.53
CA ASN A 3 22.75 -28.00 -13.79
C ASN A 3 22.65 -26.48 -14.00
N LEU A 4 22.25 -26.06 -15.19
CA LEU A 4 21.66 -24.80 -15.64
C LEU A 4 22.16 -23.41 -15.15
N PRO A 5 22.37 -22.47 -16.09
CA PRO A 5 22.53 -21.03 -15.84
C PRO A 5 21.20 -20.41 -15.40
N LYS A 6 21.25 -19.37 -14.57
CA LYS A 6 20.07 -18.58 -14.16
C LYS A 6 20.36 -17.09 -14.30
N ASP A 7 20.76 -16.70 -15.50
CA ASP A 7 20.60 -15.34 -15.99
C ASP A 7 19.46 -15.41 -17.01
N ASP A 8 18.23 -15.28 -16.52
CA ASP A 8 17.04 -15.36 -17.36
C ASP A 8 16.21 -14.08 -17.13
N PRO A 9 16.32 -13.07 -18.01
CA PRO A 9 15.60 -11.79 -17.88
C PRO A 9 14.10 -11.88 -18.20
N THR A 10 13.50 -13.08 -18.16
CA THR A 10 12.10 -13.34 -18.56
C THR A 10 11.10 -13.27 -17.41
N LEU A 11 11.54 -13.03 -16.18
CA LEU A 11 10.65 -12.90 -14.99
C LEU A 11 10.19 -11.45 -14.70
N VAL A 12 10.25 -10.54 -15.68
CA VAL A 12 9.77 -9.15 -15.53
C VAL A 12 8.27 -9.00 -15.85
N THR A 13 7.61 -10.03 -16.39
CA THR A 13 6.24 -9.90 -16.95
C THR A 13 5.12 -10.45 -16.06
N LYS A 14 5.39 -10.98 -14.85
CA LYS A 14 4.33 -11.44 -13.91
C LYS A 14 4.51 -10.96 -12.47
N ALA A 15 5.13 -9.80 -12.27
CA ALA A 15 5.31 -9.19 -10.95
C ALA A 15 4.35 -8.02 -10.69
N ARG A 16 3.02 -8.25 -10.84
CA ARG A 16 2.01 -7.29 -10.36
C ARG A 16 1.31 -7.72 -9.07
N ASP A 17 1.68 -8.87 -8.50
CA ASP A 17 1.04 -9.36 -7.28
C ASP A 17 1.99 -10.22 -6.42
N ARG A 18 3.25 -9.81 -6.24
CA ARG A 18 4.08 -10.34 -5.15
C ARG A 18 4.95 -9.23 -4.59
N TRP A 19 4.47 -8.72 -3.47
CA TRP A 19 5.25 -8.35 -2.31
C TRP A 19 6.77 -8.42 -2.51
N TYR A 20 7.37 -7.24 -2.53
CA TYR A 20 8.81 -7.01 -2.51
C TYR A 20 9.48 -7.85 -1.41
N VAL A 21 10.45 -8.68 -1.77
CA VAL A 21 11.31 -9.40 -0.82
C VAL A 21 12.58 -8.57 -0.66
N PRO A 22 12.75 -7.78 0.42
CA PRO A 22 13.97 -7.02 0.62
C PRO A 22 15.14 -7.95 0.98
N ASP A 23 16.28 -7.77 0.32
CA ASP A 23 17.55 -8.39 0.70
C ASP A 23 17.94 -8.05 2.16
N PRO A 24 18.31 -9.06 2.96
CA PRO A 24 18.47 -8.92 4.42
C PRO A 24 19.67 -8.07 4.87
N ASN A 25 20.57 -7.69 3.96
CA ASN A 25 21.83 -7.01 4.33
C ASN A 25 21.75 -5.47 4.32
N LYS A 26 20.66 -4.87 3.85
CA LYS A 26 20.45 -3.40 3.83
C LYS A 26 19.05 -2.97 4.30
N ALA A 27 18.36 -3.86 5.01
CA ALA A 27 16.92 -3.75 5.27
C ALA A 27 16.50 -2.45 5.98
N GLY A 28 17.24 -1.99 7.00
CA GLY A 28 16.83 -0.83 7.82
C GLY A 28 16.77 0.52 7.09
N ASP A 29 17.78 0.85 6.28
CA ASP A 29 17.78 2.09 5.48
C ASP A 29 16.87 1.98 4.25
N LEU A 30 16.78 0.79 3.66
CA LEU A 30 15.87 0.54 2.57
C LEU A 30 14.41 0.61 3.02
N GLU A 31 14.06 0.14 4.22
CA GLU A 31 12.71 0.24 4.78
C GLU A 31 12.27 1.69 4.97
N LYS A 32 13.16 2.57 5.45
CA LYS A 32 12.86 4.00 5.59
C LYS A 32 12.66 4.69 4.25
N LEU A 33 13.53 4.41 3.27
CA LEU A 33 13.38 4.95 1.90
C LEU A 33 12.13 4.42 1.23
N ARG A 34 11.80 3.14 1.47
CA ARG A 34 10.60 2.49 0.98
C ARG A 34 9.36 3.11 1.58
N GLU A 35 9.28 3.28 2.90
CA GLU A 35 8.17 3.96 3.56
C GLU A 35 7.98 5.38 3.00
N LYS A 36 9.07 6.14 2.82
CA LYS A 36 9.00 7.48 2.23
C LYS A 36 8.48 7.48 0.80
N ALA A 37 8.90 6.51 -0.03
CA ALA A 37 8.41 6.38 -1.40
C ALA A 37 6.93 5.96 -1.44
N LEU A 38 6.53 5.03 -0.56
CA LEU A 38 5.15 4.58 -0.40
C LEU A 38 4.23 5.72 0.03
N LEU A 39 4.68 6.55 0.99
CA LEU A 39 3.93 7.74 1.41
C LEU A 39 3.79 8.74 0.28
N LYS A 40 4.85 9.00 -0.49
CA LYS A 40 4.79 9.90 -1.65
C LYS A 40 3.75 9.45 -2.68
N GLU A 41 3.71 8.15 -2.98
CA GLU A 41 2.72 7.61 -3.91
C GLU A 41 1.28 7.65 -3.32
N PHE A 42 1.15 7.46 -2.00
CA PHE A 42 -0.11 7.69 -1.30
C PHE A 42 -0.61 9.13 -1.42
N GLU A 43 0.29 10.11 -1.43
CA GLU A 43 -0.09 11.49 -1.63
C GLU A 43 -0.73 11.72 -2.99
N GLU A 44 -0.20 11.11 -4.05
CA GLU A 44 -0.82 11.15 -5.37
C GLU A 44 -2.24 10.57 -5.34
N TYR A 45 -2.46 9.47 -4.60
CA TYR A 45 -3.80 8.88 -4.44
C TYR A 45 -4.81 9.79 -3.75
N LYS A 46 -4.35 10.67 -2.84
CA LYS A 46 -5.22 11.68 -2.22
C LYS A 46 -5.75 12.66 -3.27
N GLU A 47 -4.90 13.07 -4.21
CA GLU A 47 -5.25 14.04 -5.26
C GLU A 47 -6.15 13.45 -6.35
N VAL A 48 -6.07 12.14 -6.59
CA VAL A 48 -6.94 11.47 -7.56
C VAL A 48 -8.40 11.55 -7.10
N LYS A 49 -9.28 12.19 -7.88
CA LYS A 49 -10.73 12.27 -7.57
C LYS A 49 -11.53 11.03 -8.01
N LYS A 50 -10.92 10.14 -8.78
CA LYS A 50 -11.55 8.93 -9.36
C LYS A 50 -11.09 7.67 -8.63
N LYS A 51 -11.75 6.53 -8.91
CA LYS A 51 -11.34 5.23 -8.39
C LYS A 51 -9.92 4.86 -8.83
N LEU A 52 -9.11 4.38 -7.89
CA LEU A 52 -7.75 3.91 -8.11
C LEU A 52 -7.82 2.55 -8.80
N LYS A 53 -7.42 2.50 -10.08
CA LYS A 53 -7.36 1.24 -10.85
C LYS A 53 -6.00 0.56 -10.75
N VAL A 54 -4.94 1.35 -10.54
CA VAL A 54 -3.57 0.87 -10.40
C VAL A 54 -2.97 1.59 -9.21
N PHE A 55 -2.75 0.85 -8.13
CA PHE A 55 -2.16 1.37 -6.90
C PHE A 55 -1.40 0.26 -6.19
N ARG A 56 -0.47 0.66 -5.34
CA ARG A 56 0.25 -0.27 -4.46
C ARG A 56 -0.45 -0.35 -3.12
N LEU A 57 -0.88 -1.56 -2.75
CA LEU A 57 -1.48 -1.86 -1.44
C LEU A 57 -0.59 -1.40 -0.28
N GLU A 58 0.72 -1.60 -0.39
CA GLU A 58 1.69 -1.18 0.62
C GLU A 58 1.72 0.35 0.80
N ALA A 59 1.49 1.12 -0.27
CA ALA A 59 1.44 2.57 -0.23
C ALA A 59 0.18 3.05 0.49
N VAL A 60 -0.96 2.42 0.20
CA VAL A 60 -2.21 2.65 0.94
C VAL A 60 -2.03 2.34 2.42
N ARG A 61 -1.41 1.20 2.76
CA ARG A 61 -1.22 0.81 4.16
C ARG A 61 -0.31 1.77 4.93
N ALA A 62 0.81 2.18 4.32
CA ALA A 62 1.71 3.17 4.90
C ALA A 62 0.99 4.52 5.07
N GLY A 63 0.23 4.93 4.06
CA GLY A 63 -0.59 6.13 4.09
C GLY A 63 -1.68 6.11 5.16
N PHE A 64 -2.41 5.00 5.31
CA PHE A 64 -3.45 4.84 6.32
C PHE A 64 -2.86 4.87 7.73
N LYS A 65 -1.76 4.16 7.96
CA LYS A 65 -1.05 4.19 9.24
C LYS A 65 -0.62 5.62 9.58
N LYS A 66 -0.06 6.35 8.61
CA LYS A 66 0.37 7.74 8.81
C LYS A 66 -0.82 8.68 9.05
N ALA A 67 -1.85 8.63 8.22
CA ALA A 67 -3.07 9.41 8.39
C ALA A 67 -3.74 9.12 9.73
N TRP A 68 -3.71 7.88 10.21
CA TRP A 68 -4.22 7.52 11.52
C TRP A 68 -3.40 8.16 12.66
N GLN A 69 -2.07 8.14 12.56
CA GLN A 69 -1.19 8.82 13.52
C GLN A 69 -1.42 10.33 13.55
N GLU A 70 -1.68 10.92 12.39
CA GLU A 70 -2.01 12.35 12.23
C GLU A 70 -3.47 12.67 12.60
N ARG A 71 -4.29 11.65 12.91
CA ARG A 71 -5.74 11.76 13.16
C ARG A 71 -6.54 12.29 11.97
N ASP A 72 -5.98 12.17 10.77
CA ASP A 72 -6.60 12.47 9.48
C ASP A 72 -7.50 11.32 9.02
N TYR A 73 -8.52 11.01 9.83
CA TYR A 73 -9.48 9.95 9.51
C TYR A 73 -10.23 10.22 8.20
N ALA A 74 -10.45 11.49 7.87
CA ALA A 74 -11.09 11.90 6.63
C ALA A 74 -10.32 11.42 5.39
N VAL A 75 -8.99 11.47 5.43
CA VAL A 75 -8.13 10.99 4.35
C VAL A 75 -8.25 9.47 4.18
N ILE A 76 -8.31 8.73 5.29
CA ILE A 76 -8.45 7.27 5.27
C ILE A 76 -9.76 6.88 4.56
N VAL A 77 -10.88 7.47 4.98
CA VAL A 77 -12.20 7.21 4.38
C VAL A 77 -12.22 7.63 2.90
N ALA A 78 -11.72 8.82 2.58
CA ALA A 78 -11.72 9.34 1.22
C ALA A 78 -10.86 8.50 0.26
N VAL A 79 -9.72 7.96 0.71
CA VAL A 79 -8.88 7.09 -0.11
C VAL A 79 -9.45 5.68 -0.17
N ALA A 80 -10.01 5.15 0.93
CA ALA A 80 -10.69 3.85 0.95
C ALA A 80 -11.87 3.79 -0.03
N ASP A 81 -12.67 4.85 -0.14
CA ASP A 81 -13.79 4.91 -1.10
C ASP A 81 -13.32 4.84 -2.58
N LYS A 82 -12.11 5.32 -2.85
CA LYS A 82 -11.49 5.22 -4.18
C LYS A 82 -10.94 3.83 -4.48
N ILE A 83 -10.71 3.01 -3.45
CA ILE A 83 -10.19 1.65 -3.56
C ILE A 83 -11.37 0.70 -3.76
N PRO A 84 -11.28 -0.25 -4.71
CA PRO A 84 -12.32 -1.25 -4.88
C PRO A 84 -12.44 -2.13 -3.61
N ASN A 85 -13.67 -2.33 -3.12
CA ASN A 85 -13.94 -3.12 -1.91
C ASN A 85 -13.28 -4.49 -1.92
N ASN A 86 -13.23 -5.18 -3.07
CA ASN A 86 -12.54 -6.47 -3.19
C ASN A 86 -11.09 -6.41 -2.68
N VAL A 87 -10.37 -5.33 -2.98
CA VAL A 87 -8.97 -5.15 -2.53
C VAL A 87 -8.89 -4.73 -1.06
N LEU A 88 -9.88 -3.98 -0.57
CA LEU A 88 -9.97 -3.63 0.85
C LEU A 88 -10.26 -4.87 1.72
N GLU A 89 -11.13 -5.75 1.24
CA GLU A 89 -11.49 -7.02 1.87
C GLU A 89 -10.33 -8.03 1.83
N GLU A 90 -9.48 -7.96 0.78
CA GLU A 90 -8.27 -8.77 0.68
C GLU A 90 -7.21 -8.43 1.74
N ASP A 91 -7.12 -7.19 2.23
CA ASP A 91 -6.22 -6.81 3.34
C ASP A 91 -7.00 -6.45 4.62
N PRO A 92 -7.02 -7.32 5.64
CA PRO A 92 -7.80 -7.08 6.86
C PRO A 92 -7.34 -5.84 7.65
N LYS A 93 -6.10 -5.37 7.48
CA LYS A 93 -5.66 -4.13 8.15
C LYS A 93 -6.20 -2.89 7.45
N LEU A 94 -6.33 -2.89 6.12
CA LEU A 94 -6.95 -1.77 5.42
C LEU A 94 -8.42 -1.63 5.79
N LEU A 95 -9.15 -2.76 5.81
CA LEU A 95 -10.53 -2.80 6.28
C LEU A 95 -10.64 -2.28 7.72
N MET A 96 -9.78 -2.74 8.62
CA MET A 96 -9.74 -2.28 10.01
C MET A 96 -9.52 -0.76 10.10
N TRP A 97 -8.52 -0.21 9.40
CA TRP A 97 -8.27 1.24 9.41
C TRP A 97 -9.45 2.04 8.89
N TYR A 98 -10.09 1.56 7.83
CA TYR A 98 -11.28 2.20 7.26
C TYR A 98 -12.44 2.19 8.27
N ASP A 99 -12.79 1.03 8.82
CA ASP A 99 -13.88 0.90 9.79
C ASP A 99 -13.66 1.78 11.03
N GLN A 100 -12.43 1.79 11.55
CA GLN A 100 -12.04 2.66 12.65
C GLN A 100 -12.12 4.14 12.27
N ALA A 101 -11.70 4.52 11.06
CA ALA A 101 -11.74 5.90 10.59
C ALA A 101 -13.18 6.39 10.35
N VAL A 102 -14.04 5.54 9.80
CA VAL A 102 -15.48 5.81 9.65
C VAL A 102 -16.13 5.99 11.02
N THR A 103 -15.84 5.11 11.98
CA THR A 103 -16.34 5.23 13.36
C THR A 103 -15.87 6.53 14.03
N ARG A 104 -14.65 6.98 13.75
CA ARG A 104 -14.10 8.24 14.29
C ARG A 104 -14.63 9.49 13.57
N MET A 105 -14.95 9.41 12.29
CA MET A 105 -15.47 10.52 11.48
C MET A 105 -16.99 10.68 11.62
N GLY A 106 -17.71 9.56 11.76
CA GLY A 106 -19.16 9.48 11.91
C GLY A 106 -19.63 9.31 13.36
N GLY A 107 -18.71 9.40 14.33
CA GLY A 107 -19.08 9.59 15.73
C GLY A 107 -19.54 11.03 15.92
N GLU A 108 -20.85 11.18 16.17
CA GLU A 108 -21.57 12.40 16.54
C GLU A 108 -20.79 13.38 17.44
#